data_AF-A0AA46Z5A9-F1
#
_entry.id   AF-A0AA46Z5A9-F1
#
_cell.length_a   1.000
_cell.length_b   1.000
_cell.length_c   1.000
_cell.angle_alpha   90.00
_cell.angle_beta   90.00
_cell.angle_gamma   90.00
#
_symmetry.space_group_name_H-M   'P 1'
#
loop_
_entity.id
_entity.type
_entity.pdbx_description
1 polymer ?
#
loop_
_entity_poly.entity_id
_entity_poly.type
_entity_poly.pdbx_seq_one_letter_code
_entity_poly.pdbx_strand_id
1 'polypeptide(L)'
;MVEALVPSKDIGFIEKNQDVIIKVDTYDFVKHGYLVGKTYDISNDSVEDEKLGVVFKVKIKIESNKINLSGMKATISSGMSVTVDIKTGKRKIIEFFLNPIKRTIKESVSER
;
A
#
# COMPACT_ATOMS: atom_id res chain seq x y z
N MET A 1 -3.78 -12.42 4.19
CA MET A 1 -3.61 -10.97 3.99
C MET A 1 -2.43 -10.53 4.83
N VAL A 2 -1.77 -9.43 4.46
CA VAL A 2 -0.69 -8.80 5.23
C VAL A 2 -1.14 -7.39 5.59
N GLU A 3 -0.79 -6.93 6.78
CA GLU A 3 -0.98 -5.54 7.20
C GLU A 3 0.38 -4.84 7.27
N ALA A 4 0.46 -3.62 6.75
CA ALA A 4 1.64 -2.78 6.79
C ALA A 4 1.30 -1.44 7.43
N LEU A 5 2.24 -0.89 8.20
CA LEU A 5 2.16 0.47 8.72
C LEU A 5 2.90 1.41 7.76
N VAL A 6 2.22 2.47 7.36
CA VAL A 6 2.77 3.47 6.43
C VAL A 6 2.79 4.83 7.12
N PRO A 7 3.92 5.55 7.12
CA PRO A 7 3.98 6.91 7.62
C PRO A 7 3.01 7.86 6.89
N SER A 8 2.45 8.82 7.62
CA SER A 8 1.53 9.84 7.07
C SER A 8 2.10 10.58 5.84
N LYS A 9 3.41 10.81 5.77
CA LYS A 9 4.07 11.44 4.62
C LYS A 9 3.96 10.66 3.31
N ASP A 10 3.79 9.34 3.38
CA ASP A 10 3.81 8.46 2.21
C ASP A 10 2.40 7.98 1.82
N ILE A 11 1.41 8.07 2.73
CA ILE A 11 0.05 7.55 2.53
C ILE A 11 -0.66 8.18 1.33
N GLY A 12 -0.37 9.46 1.03
CA GLY A 12 -0.98 10.19 -0.09
C GLY A 12 -0.60 9.65 -1.47
N PHE A 13 0.43 8.79 -1.56
CA PHE A 13 0.86 8.17 -2.82
C PHE A 13 0.38 6.72 -2.98
N ILE A 14 -0.26 6.18 -1.95
CA ILE A 14 -0.76 4.81 -1.94
C ILE A 14 -2.20 4.81 -2.42
N GLU A 15 -2.45 3.99 -3.45
CA GLU A 15 -3.78 3.77 -4.01
C GLU A 15 -4.12 2.27 -3.92
N LYS A 16 -5.41 1.95 -4.02
CA LYS A 16 -5.86 0.55 -4.16
C LYS A 16 -5.34 -0.06 -5.47
N ASN A 17 -5.11 -1.38 -5.46
CA ASN A 17 -4.62 -2.17 -6.58
C ASN A 17 -3.19 -1.87 -7.07
N GLN A 18 -2.37 -1.18 -6.27
CA GLN A 18 -0.94 -1.04 -6.55
C GLN A 18 -0.23 -2.38 -6.30
N ASP A 19 0.77 -2.68 -7.13
CA ASP A 19 1.59 -3.87 -6.98
C ASP A 19 2.50 -3.75 -5.75
N VAL A 20 2.61 -4.83 -5.01
CA VAL A 20 3.32 -4.89 -3.74
C VAL A 20 4.27 -6.08 -3.72
N ILE A 21 5.50 -5.84 -3.27
CA ILE A 21 6.49 -6.87 -2.97
C ILE A 21 6.55 -7.03 -1.45
N ILE A 22 6.43 -8.27 -0.97
CA ILE A 22 6.44 -8.61 0.44
C ILE A 22 7.67 -9.48 0.69
N LYS A 23 8.63 -8.96 1.44
CA LYS A 23 9.86 -9.64 1.85
C LYS A 23 9.64 -10.17 3.27
N VAL A 24 9.92 -11.45 3.49
CA VAL A 24 9.75 -12.07 4.80
C VAL A 24 11.06 -11.98 5.55
N ASP A 25 11.08 -11.34 6.72
CA ASP A 25 12.34 -11.06 7.41
C ASP A 25 13.00 -12.34 7.95
N THR A 26 12.22 -13.40 8.18
CA THR A 26 12.72 -14.70 8.64
C THR A 26 13.49 -15.48 7.56
N TYR A 27 13.48 -15.03 6.30
CA TYR A 27 14.16 -15.68 5.19
C TYR A 27 14.99 -14.67 4.39
N ASP A 28 16.18 -15.07 3.93
CA ASP A 28 16.96 -14.27 2.98
C ASP A 28 16.21 -14.18 1.64
N PHE A 29 15.54 -13.05 1.40
CA PHE A 29 14.72 -12.83 0.20
C PHE A 29 15.53 -12.85 -1.09
N VAL A 30 16.86 -12.64 -1.05
CA VAL A 30 17.72 -12.73 -2.23
C VAL A 30 17.88 -14.19 -2.65
N LYS A 31 17.99 -15.10 -1.67
CA LYS A 31 18.13 -16.54 -1.91
C LYS A 31 16.80 -17.25 -2.10
N HIS A 32 15.76 -16.81 -1.40
CA HIS A 32 14.49 -17.51 -1.27
C HIS A 32 13.34 -16.82 -1.99
N GLY A 33 13.55 -15.62 -2.51
CA GLY A 33 12.54 -14.84 -3.22
C GLY A 33 11.64 -14.02 -2.29
N TYR A 34 10.59 -13.47 -2.88
CA TYR A 34 9.62 -12.60 -2.21
C TYR A 34 8.21 -12.98 -2.65
N LEU A 35 7.23 -12.52 -1.88
CA LEU A 35 5.82 -12.62 -2.25
C LEU A 35 5.37 -11.40 -3.04
N VAL A 36 4.38 -11.63 -3.88
CA VAL A 36 3.69 -10.58 -4.64
C VAL A 36 2.25 -10.44 -4.15
N GLY A 37 1.78 -9.21 -4.13
CA GLY A 37 0.45 -8.86 -3.66
C GLY A 37 -0.02 -7.55 -4.27
N LYS A 38 -1.23 -7.16 -3.89
CA LYS A 38 -1.81 -5.86 -4.23
C LYS A 38 -2.36 -5.16 -3.01
N THR A 39 -2.25 -3.84 -2.99
CA THR A 39 -2.93 -3.02 -1.97
C THR A 39 -4.44 -3.24 -2.10
N TYR A 40 -5.05 -3.68 -1.00
CA TYR A 40 -6.48 -4.01 -0.95
C TYR A 40 -7.27 -2.87 -0.32
N ASP A 41 -6.79 -2.37 0.81
CA ASP A 41 -7.48 -1.33 1.55
C ASP A 41 -6.50 -0.45 2.32
N ILE A 42 -6.90 0.80 2.52
CA ILE A 42 -6.14 1.81 3.25
C ILE A 42 -7.05 2.30 4.36
N SER A 43 -6.64 2.11 5.60
CA SER A 43 -7.37 2.62 6.76
C SER A 43 -7.35 4.13 6.75
N ASN A 44 -8.51 4.76 6.93
CA ASN A 44 -8.60 6.21 7.13
C ASN A 44 -8.21 6.60 8.57
N ASP A 45 -8.18 5.62 9.48
CA ASP A 45 -7.81 5.84 10.86
C ASP A 45 -6.29 5.77 11.00
N SER A 46 -5.73 6.85 11.55
CA SER A 46 -4.33 6.92 11.93
C SER A 46 -4.10 6.31 13.31
N VAL A 47 -2.93 5.70 13.49
CA VAL A 47 -2.42 5.22 14.78
C VAL A 47 -1.15 5.98 15.11
N GLU A 48 -0.99 6.34 16.38
CA GLU A 48 0.25 6.96 16.87
C GLU A 48 1.25 5.86 17.22
N ASP A 49 2.39 5.86 16.54
CA ASP A 49 3.51 4.97 16.79
C ASP A 49 4.66 5.76 17.45
N GLU A 50 5.22 5.23 18.52
CA GLU A 50 6.26 5.91 19.32
C GLU A 50 7.52 6.27 18.52
N LYS A 51 7.81 5.55 17.44
CA LYS A 51 9.02 5.74 16.62
C LYS A 51 8.72 6.40 15.27
N LEU A 52 7.60 6.04 14.66
CA LEU A 52 7.23 6.48 13.32
C LEU A 52 6.27 7.68 13.32
N GLY A 53 5.75 8.06 14.48
CA GLY A 53 4.73 9.09 14.62
C GLY A 53 3.39 8.60 14.08
N VAL A 54 2.65 9.48 13.42
CA VAL A 54 1.35 9.16 12.85
C VAL A 54 1.50 8.21 11.65
N VAL A 55 0.96 7.01 11.77
CA VAL A 55 0.98 5.96 10.74
C VAL A 55 -0.42 5.52 10.36
N PHE A 56 -0.56 4.97 9.15
CA PHE A 56 -1.80 4.43 8.61
C PHE A 56 -1.64 2.94 8.32
N LYS A 57 -2.70 2.17 8.56
CA LYS A 57 -2.72 0.73 8.25
C LYS A 57 -3.12 0.50 6.81
N VAL A 58 -2.29 -0.21 6.06
CA VAL A 58 -2.60 -0.66 4.70
C VAL A 58 -2.72 -2.17 4.69
N LYS A 59 -3.85 -2.67 4.17
CA LYS A 59 -4.11 -4.10 3.98
C LYS A 59 -3.67 -4.51 2.59
N ILE A 60 -2.91 -5.58 2.51
CA ILE A 60 -2.36 -6.13 1.28
C ILE A 60 -2.92 -7.54 1.07
N LYS A 61 -3.49 -7.75 -0.11
CA LYS A 61 -3.93 -9.06 -0.55
C LYS A 61 -2.76 -9.72 -1.28
N ILE A 62 -2.28 -10.82 -0.72
CA ILE A 62 -1.24 -11.65 -1.33
C ILE A 62 -1.89 -12.41 -2.51
N GLU A 63 -1.23 -12.45 -3.67
CA GLU A 63 -1.74 -13.20 -4.84
C GLU A 63 -1.56 -14.72 -4.66
N SER A 64 -0.45 -15.12 -4.03
CA SER A 64 -0.18 -16.51 -3.69
C SER A 64 0.57 -16.58 -2.36
N ASN A 65 0.13 -17.44 -1.45
CA ASN A 65 0.85 -17.73 -0.21
C ASN A 65 2.02 -18.71 -0.39
N LYS A 66 2.29 -19.13 -1.64
CA LYS A 66 3.39 -20.02 -1.98
C LYS A 66 4.54 -19.18 -2.50
N ILE A 67 5.57 -19.05 -1.67
CA ILE A 67 6.89 -18.63 -2.15
C ILE A 67 7.47 -19.84 -2.89
N ASN A 68 7.88 -19.67 -4.14
CA ASN A 68 8.71 -20.68 -4.82
C ASN A 68 10.14 -20.57 -4.25
N LEU A 69 10.34 -20.95 -2.98
CA LEU A 69 11.69 -21.23 -2.50
C LEU A 69 12.12 -22.50 -3.23
N SER A 70 13.26 -22.49 -3.92
CA SER A 70 13.96 -23.63 -4.51
C SER A 70 13.62 -25.03 -3.92
N GLY A 71 12.46 -25.60 -4.27
CA GLY A 71 11.97 -26.89 -3.78
C GLY A 71 11.28 -26.94 -2.41
N MET A 72 11.20 -25.86 -1.61
CA MET A 72 10.52 -25.84 -0.30
C MET A 72 9.24 -24.99 -0.34
N LYS A 73 8.10 -25.60 0.00
CA LYS A 73 6.84 -24.87 0.23
C LYS A 73 6.89 -24.21 1.61
N ALA A 74 7.59 -23.09 1.77
CA ALA A 74 7.43 -22.31 3.00
C ALA A 74 6.06 -21.62 2.95
N THR A 75 5.27 -21.88 3.97
CA THR A 75 3.99 -21.19 4.19
C THR A 75 4.26 -20.04 5.15
N ILE A 76 3.89 -18.82 4.76
CA ILE A 76 3.93 -17.70 5.71
C ILE A 76 2.85 -17.95 6.77
N SER A 77 3.29 -17.96 8.03
CA SER A 77 2.42 -18.05 9.19
C SER A 77 2.20 -16.67 9.80
N SER A 78 1.09 -16.50 10.51
CA SER A 78 0.84 -15.30 11.32
C SER A 78 1.95 -15.11 12.36
N GLY A 79 2.32 -13.86 12.64
CA GLY A 79 3.38 -13.52 13.59
C GLY A 79 4.78 -13.35 12.99
N MET A 80 4.95 -13.58 11.69
CA MET A 80 6.21 -13.25 10.99
C MET A 80 6.27 -11.76 10.66
N SER A 81 7.40 -11.13 10.95
CA SER A 81 7.71 -9.78 10.48
C SER A 81 7.98 -9.80 8.97
N VAL A 82 7.43 -8.80 8.29
CA VAL A 82 7.59 -8.64 6.84
C VAL A 82 7.88 -7.18 6.51
N THR A 83 8.74 -6.99 5.53
CA THR A 83 8.98 -5.69 4.91
C THR A 83 8.18 -5.60 3.61
N VAL A 84 7.46 -4.51 3.42
CA VAL A 84 6.56 -4.31 2.29
C VAL A 84 7.02 -3.14 1.43
N ASP A 85 7.26 -3.42 0.15
CA ASP A 85 7.55 -2.40 -0.85
C ASP A 85 6.31 -2.22 -1.75
N ILE A 86 5.65 -1.06 -1.65
CA ILE A 86 4.50 -0.70 -2.48
C ILE A 86 4.98 0.11 -3.68
N LYS A 87 4.65 -0.33 -4.90
CA LYS A 87 4.98 0.39 -6.13
C LYS A 87 4.01 1.56 -6.34
N THR A 88 4.40 2.74 -5.87
CA THR A 88 3.63 3.97 -6.07
C THR A 88 3.87 4.54 -7.48
N GLY A 89 2.84 4.48 -8.33
CA GLY A 89 2.89 5.01 -9.69
C GLY A 89 2.86 6.53 -9.69
N LYS A 90 3.99 7.19 -9.98
CA LYS A 90 4.15 8.67 -9.99
C LYS A 90 3.25 9.46 -10.97
N ARG A 91 2.23 8.87 -11.61
CA ARG A 91 1.54 9.46 -12.78
C ARG A 91 0.22 10.19 -12.51
N LYS A 92 -0.42 10.09 -11.34
CA LYS A 92 -1.78 10.63 -11.11
C LYS A 92 -1.90 11.89 -10.24
N ILE A 93 -0.85 12.70 -10.15
CA ILE A 93 -0.91 13.97 -9.38
C ILE A 93 -2.04 14.90 -9.89
N ILE A 94 -2.46 14.76 -11.15
CA ILE A 94 -3.47 15.63 -11.78
C ILE A 94 -4.88 15.52 -11.15
N GLU A 95 -5.28 14.38 -10.57
CA GLU A 95 -6.63 14.23 -10.01
C GLU A 95 -6.83 15.03 -8.70
N PHE A 96 -5.76 15.24 -7.92
CA PHE A 96 -5.82 16.01 -6.68
C PHE A 96 -5.94 17.53 -6.95
N PHE A 97 -5.31 18.04 -8.01
CA PHE A 97 -5.32 19.46 -8.37
C PHE A 97 -6.55 19.90 -9.19
N LEU A 98 -7.29 18.98 -9.82
CA LEU A 98 -8.43 19.32 -10.68
C LEU A 98 -9.78 19.45 -9.94
N ASN A 99 -9.85 19.07 -8.67
CA ASN A 99 -11.08 19.22 -7.88
C ASN A 99 -11.57 20.67 -7.66
N PRO A 100 -10.73 21.70 -7.47
CA PRO A 100 -11.23 23.07 -7.26
C PRO A 100 -11.82 23.71 -8.53
N ILE A 101 -11.44 23.28 -9.74
CA ILE A 101 -11.91 23.90 -11.00
C ILE A 101 -13.38 23.56 -11.28
N LYS A 102 -13.86 22.40 -10.82
CA LYS A 102 -15.24 21.97 -11.05
C LYS A 102 -16.28 22.75 -10.24
N ARG A 103 -15.89 23.46 -9.17
CA ARG A 103 -16.83 24.30 -8.40
C ARG A 103 -17.19 25.59 -9.13
N THR A 104 -16.25 26.18 -9.85
CA THR A 104 -16.47 27.48 -10.52
C THR A 104 -17.37 27.39 -11.76
N ILE A 105 -17.41 26.25 -12.46
CA ILE A 105 -18.19 26.13 -13.71
C ILE A 105 -19.70 26.07 -13.44
N LYS A 106 -20.13 25.62 -12.25
CA LYS A 106 -21.57 25.44 -11.95
C LYS A 106 -22.27 26.72 -11.46
N GLU A 107 -21.53 27.75 -11.08
CA GLU A 107 -22.09 29.04 -10.65
C GLU A 107 -22.28 30.03 -11.80
N SER A 108 -21.63 29.83 -12.96
CA SER A 108 -21.77 30.73 -14.12
C SER A 108 -22.94 30.39 -15.06
N VAL A 109 -23.77 29.39 -14.75
CA VAL A 109 -24.91 28.95 -15.60
C VAL A 109 -26.27 29.33 -15.02
N SER A 110 -26.33 30.01 -13.87
CA SER A 110 -27.60 30.46 -13.28
C SER A 110 -27.60 31.97 -13.02
N GLU A 111 -27.36 32.75 -14.07
CA GLU A 111 -27.83 34.14 -14.11
C GLU A 111 -28.45 34.41 -15.48
N ARG A 112 -29.73 34.04 -15.59
CA ARG A 112 -30.81 34.73 -16.33
C ARG A 112 -32.13 33.96 -16.20
#